data_AF-A0A497MPQ3-F1
#
_entry.id   AF-A0A497MPQ3-F1
#
_cell.length_a   1.000
_cell.length_b   1.000
_cell.length_c   1.000
_cell.angle_alpha   90.00
_cell.angle_beta   90.00
_cell.angle_gamma   90.00
#
_symmetry.space_group_name_H-M   'P 1'
#
loop_
_entity.id
_entity.type
_entity.pdbx_description
1 polymer ?
#
loop_
_entity_poly.entity_id
_entity_poly.type
_entity_poly.pdbx_seq_one_letter_code
_entity_poly.pdbx_strand_id
1 'polypeptide(L)' 'MAGKRGFAESRVGKTVLVLLTAFLIFAGPTYVVYVLQSVAGVSYAISMLSGLILFVIGLVLLWYLIRNRIVPEEQ' A
#
# COMPACT_ATOMS: atom_id res chain seq x y z
N MET A 1 31.04 -10.92 7.91
CA MET A 1 29.65 -11.34 7.59
C MET A 1 28.82 -10.08 7.38
N ALA A 2 28.50 -9.73 6.13
CA ALA A 2 27.70 -8.54 5.83
C ALA A 2 26.24 -8.84 6.20
N GLY A 3 25.79 -8.28 7.33
CA GLY A 3 24.38 -8.30 7.70
C GLY A 3 23.59 -7.61 6.59
N LYS A 4 22.77 -8.38 5.87
CA LYS A 4 21.80 -7.82 4.92
C LYS A 4 20.81 -7.01 5.76
N ARG A 5 21.08 -5.72 5.95
CA ARG A 5 20.06 -4.78 6.43
C ARG A 5 18.88 -4.94 5.50
N GLY A 6 17.76 -5.44 6.02
CA GLY A 6 16.59 -5.74 5.20
C GLY A 6 16.16 -4.47 4.47
N PHE A 7 15.56 -4.59 3.29
CA PHE A 7 15.06 -3.42 2.54
C PHE A 7 14.23 -2.49 3.46
N ALA A 8 13.40 -3.07 4.33
CA ALA A 8 12.59 -2.38 5.33
C ALA A 8 13.36 -1.65 6.47
N GLU A 9 14.65 -1.97 6.70
CA GLU A 9 15.48 -1.27 7.68
C GLU A 9 16.19 -0.04 7.09
N SER A 10 16.37 -0.01 5.77
CA SER A 10 17.03 1.11 5.08
C SER A 10 16.14 2.34 5.03
N ARG A 11 16.74 3.55 5.08
CA ARG A 11 16.01 4.82 4.99
C ARG A 11 15.18 4.91 3.69
N VAL A 12 15.75 4.46 2.57
CA VAL A 12 15.06 4.45 1.26
C VAL A 12 13.90 3.45 1.26
N GLY A 13 14.10 2.23 1.77
CA GLY A 13 13.03 1.23 1.77
C GLY A 13 11.86 1.61 2.68
N LYS A 14 12.12 2.31 3.79
CA LYS A 14 11.08 2.93 4.61
C LYS A 14 10.25 3.94 3.81
N THR A 15 10.91 4.86 3.08
CA THR A 15 10.21 5.84 2.23
C THR A 15 9.39 5.16 1.14
N VAL A 16 9.95 4.15 0.45
CA VAL A 16 9.23 3.40 -0.59
C VAL A 16 8.02 2.67 -0.01
N LEU A 17 8.13 2.06 1.17
CA LEU A 17 7.00 1.40 1.83
C LEU A 17 5.89 2.38 2.18
N VAL A 18 6.23 3.58 2.67
CA VAL A 18 5.25 4.64 2.96
C VAL A 18 4.55 5.09 1.68
N LEU A 19 5.29 5.34 0.59
CA LEU A 19 4.72 5.71 -0.70
C LEU A 19 3.82 4.60 -1.27
N LEU A 20 4.26 3.34 -1.17
CA LEU A 20 3.49 2.19 -1.61
C LEU A 20 2.20 2.05 -0.80
N THR A 21 2.26 2.30 0.51
CA THR A 21 1.09 2.27 1.40
C THR A 21 0.07 3.32 1.00
N ALA A 22 0.52 4.56 0.81
CA ALA A 22 -0.34 5.63 0.32
C ALA A 22 -0.94 5.28 -1.05
N PHE A 23 -0.12 4.74 -1.96
CA PHE A 23 -0.60 4.31 -3.27
C PHE A 23 -1.69 3.24 -3.17
N LEU A 24 -1.52 2.20 -2.35
CA LEU A 24 -2.52 1.14 -2.17
C LEU A 24 -3.85 1.67 -1.61
N ILE A 25 -3.77 2.55 -0.62
CA ILE A 25 -4.94 3.15 0.05
C ILE A 25 -5.72 4.04 -0.92
N PHE A 26 -5.04 4.92 -1.65
CA PHE A 26 -5.73 5.90 -2.51
C PHE A 26 -6.04 5.33 -3.89
N ALA A 27 -5.10 4.63 -4.52
CA ALA A 27 -5.26 4.13 -5.89
C ALA A 27 -6.16 2.90 -5.98
N GLY A 28 -6.22 2.05 -4.96
CA GLY A 28 -7.07 0.86 -4.94
C GLY A 28 -8.54 1.16 -5.24
N PRO A 29 -9.25 1.92 -4.39
CA PRO A 29 -10.68 2.17 -4.58
C PRO A 29 -10.99 3.20 -5.67
N THR A 30 -10.00 3.94 -6.19
CA THR A 30 -10.21 4.98 -7.21
C THR A 30 -9.70 4.56 -8.58
N TYR A 31 -8.39 4.59 -8.78
CA TYR A 31 -7.74 4.34 -10.05
C TYR A 31 -7.85 2.90 -10.51
N VAL A 32 -7.69 1.93 -9.62
CA VAL A 32 -7.79 0.52 -10.00
C VAL A 32 -9.23 0.19 -10.40
N VAL A 33 -10.22 0.65 -9.63
CA VAL A 33 -11.64 0.52 -10.02
C VAL A 33 -11.91 1.17 -11.38
N TYR A 34 -11.41 2.39 -11.59
CA TYR A 34 -11.56 3.10 -12.87
C TYR A 34 -10.93 2.33 -14.04
N VAL A 35 -9.70 1.83 -13.90
CA VAL A 35 -9.03 1.09 -14.96
C VAL A 35 -9.77 -0.21 -15.26
N LEU A 36 -10.15 -0.99 -14.23
CA LEU A 36 -10.86 -2.25 -14.45
C LEU A 36 -12.22 -2.02 -15.13
N GLN A 37 -12.97 -1.01 -14.69
CA GLN A 37 -14.29 -0.75 -15.24
C GLN A 37 -14.24 -0.08 -16.63
N SER A 38 -13.47 1.01 -16.77
CA SER A 38 -13.51 1.88 -17.94
C SER A 38 -12.54 1.47 -19.04
N VAL A 39 -11.42 0.82 -18.71
CA VAL A 39 -10.42 0.39 -19.70
C VAL A 39 -10.57 -1.10 -20.01
N ALA A 40 -10.71 -1.94 -19.00
CA ALA A 40 -10.81 -3.39 -19.17
C ALA A 40 -12.25 -3.91 -19.31
N GLY A 41 -13.27 -3.06 -19.11
CA GLY A 41 -14.68 -3.45 -19.26
C GLY A 41 -15.16 -4.47 -18.22
N VAL A 42 -14.46 -4.59 -17.08
CA VAL A 42 -14.80 -5.52 -16.00
C VAL A 42 -16.05 -5.02 -15.27
N SER A 43 -16.88 -5.94 -14.80
CA SER A 43 -18.09 -5.58 -14.05
C SER A 43 -17.77 -4.72 -12.83
N TYR A 44 -18.66 -3.79 -12.51
CA TYR A 44 -18.48 -2.88 -11.38
C TYR A 44 -18.25 -3.62 -10.06
N ALA A 45 -18.98 -4.72 -9.82
CA ALA A 45 -18.84 -5.53 -8.61
C ALA A 45 -17.42 -6.09 -8.45
N ILE A 46 -16.84 -6.68 -9.51
CA ILE A 46 -15.48 -7.24 -9.47
C ILE A 46 -14.44 -6.12 -9.36
N SER A 47 -14.63 -5.02 -10.11
CA SER A 47 -13.76 -3.85 -10.06
C SER A 47 -13.70 -3.27 -8.64
N MET A 48 -14.86 -3.05 -8.02
CA MET A 48 -14.96 -2.51 -6.67
C MET A 48 -14.38 -3.46 -5.61
N LEU A 49 -14.64 -4.77 -5.73
CA LEU A 49 -14.03 -5.77 -4.85
C LEU A 49 -12.50 -5.76 -4.94
N SER A 50 -11.95 -5.66 -6.15
CA SER A 50 -10.49 -5.57 -6.33
C SER A 50 -9.91 -4.32 -5.66
N GLY A 51 -10.55 -3.16 -5.84
CA GLY A 51 -10.13 -1.91 -5.21
C GLY A 51 -10.20 -1.95 -3.69
N LEU A 52 -11.24 -2.59 -3.13
CA LEU A 52 -11.37 -2.82 -1.69
C LEU A 52 -10.28 -3.74 -1.14
N ILE A 53 -9.93 -4.81 -1.85
CA ILE A 53 -8.84 -5.71 -1.44
C ILE A 53 -7.52 -4.92 -1.37
N LEU A 54 -7.22 -4.11 -2.39
CA LEU A 54 -6.04 -3.25 -2.42
C LEU A 54 -6.03 -2.24 -1.25
N PHE A 55 -7.18 -1.63 -0.97
CA PHE A 55 -7.34 -0.73 0.17
C PHE A 55 -7.05 -1.42 1.51
N VAL A 56 -7.61 -2.60 1.73
CA VAL A 56 -7.38 -3.39 2.96
C VAL A 56 -5.90 -3.77 3.10
N ILE A 57 -5.25 -4.20 2.02
CA ILE A 57 -3.81 -4.48 2.02
C ILE A 57 -3.02 -3.22 2.39
N GLY A 58 -3.40 -2.06 1.86
CA GLY A 58 -2.84 -0.77 2.22
C GLY A 58 -2.98 -0.45 3.72
N LEU A 59 -4.15 -0.70 4.31
CA LEU A 59 -4.38 -0.51 5.75
C LEU A 59 -3.55 -1.47 6.62
N VAL A 60 -3.43 -2.74 6.21
CA VAL A 60 -2.57 -3.71 6.90
C VAL A 60 -1.10 -3.28 6.85
N LEU A 61 -0.64 -2.77 5.70
CA LEU A 61 0.72 -2.27 5.54
C LEU A 61 0.96 -0.99 6.36
N LEU A 62 -0.03 -0.09 6.43
CA LEU A 62 -0.01 1.08 7.29
C LEU A 62 0.09 0.68 8.76
N TRP A 63 -0.73 -0.27 9.20
CA TRP A 63 -0.67 -0.81 10.57
C TRP A 63 0.70 -1.40 10.89
N TYR A 64 1.28 -2.15 9.95
CA TYR A 64 2.64 -2.68 10.07
C TYR A 64 3.67 -1.55 10.22
N LEU A 65 3.61 -0.52 9.39
CA LEU A 65 4.53 0.63 9.44
C LEU A 65 4.45 1.38 10.78
N ILE A 66 3.24 1.57 11.31
CA ILE A 66 2.99 2.21 12.62
C ILE A 66 3.55 1.33 13.74
N ARG A 67 3.18 0.04 13.77
CA ARG A 67 3.57 -0.89 14.83
C ARG A 67 5.08 -1.09 14.91
N ASN A 68 5.78 -1.03 13.78
CA ASN A 68 7.23 -1.22 13.73
C ASN A 68 8.03 0.06 13.98
N ARG A 69 7.40 1.16 14.47
CA ARG A 69 8.04 2.44 14.81
C ARG A 69 8.91 3.00 13.66
N ILE A 70 8.52 2.74 12.41
CA ILE A 70 9.25 3.25 11.24
C ILE A 70 9.10 4.78 11.15
N VAL A 71 7.98 5.30 11.65
CA VAL A 71 7.76 6.70 11.99
C VAL A 71 8.05 6.86 13.50
N PRO A 72 9.00 7.71 13.91
CA PRO A 72 9.13 8.07 15.31
C PRO A 72 7.86 8.81 15.74
N GLU A 73 7.18 8.33 16.78
CA GLU A 73 6.36 9.26 17.58
C GLU A 73 7.34 10.26 18.16
N GLU A 74 7.33 11.49 17.64
CA GLU A 74 7.92 12.59 18.38
C GLU A 74 7.14 12.70 19.69
N GLN A 75 7.84 12.49 20.80
CA GLN A 75 7.34 12.71 22.15
C GLN A 75 7.10 14.20 22.38
#